data_AF-A0AAW0PZN7-F1
#
_entry.id   AF-A0AAW0PZN7-F1
#
_cell.length_a   1.000
_cell.length_b   1.000
_cell.length_c   1.000
_cell.angle_alpha   90.00
_cell.angle_beta   90.00
_cell.angle_gamma   90.00
#
_symmetry.space_group_name_H-M   'P 1'
#
loop_
_entity.id
_entity.type
_entity.pdbx_description
1 polymer ?
#
loop_
_entity_poly.entity_id
_entity_poly.type
_entity_poly.pdbx_seq_one_letter_code
_entity_poly.pdbx_strand_id
1 'polypeptide(L)'
;MDEVCGDWGSKLVALGTDGASVMTGAKNGVVSKLKGDRSYIIGIHCMAHRLELSFSDAMRSNIMFQRVELLLGGLYTFYHTSPLNRANLMNSFQALGHMRLVPTRIGGTRWVGHLLRALDHFLRGYQGLVLHLEQIQSSDAQNVRGVQQAKARKFYSTVKEAAIVRFCGFLHDTLTHLSNLSTCLQKSVITIADAHSALCSTQAVLEKYKTRQGPMMKVTTADSYEGISLTRIGDNKALINSQREVIDRLVESMTHRFQDASVGILQATKLVSFTNWPEPGDEVADFGETELETLVEHFKPILDSSGIHSESIPDQWTALKTLMYQDPNSQLKMSWMSVNRRYQHSFPDLLALFDLVMSLPPSTAECERGFNTMKQVKTDWRSNLNSDTLSDLLMVQLCSPEISKFDPTKAVTLWHNDCIRSRRPDFMDCEKAPRVEHEESD
;
A
#
# COMPACT_ATOMS: atom_id res chain seq x y z
N MET A 1 17.74 -20.56 8.60
CA MET A 1 18.40 -19.24 8.61
C MET A 1 19.88 -19.39 8.91
N ASP A 2 20.26 -20.22 9.89
CA ASP A 2 21.68 -20.50 10.20
C ASP A 2 22.48 -21.05 9.01
N GLU A 3 21.83 -21.81 8.12
CA GLU A 3 22.43 -22.29 6.85
C GLU A 3 22.67 -21.19 5.80
N VAL A 4 22.00 -20.04 5.91
CA VAL A 4 22.06 -18.93 4.93
C VAL A 4 22.93 -17.78 5.45
N CYS A 5 22.86 -17.50 6.75
CA CYS A 5 23.60 -16.43 7.41
C CYS A 5 23.80 -16.81 8.88
N GLY A 6 24.96 -17.35 9.25
CA GLY A 6 25.20 -17.89 10.60
C GLY A 6 25.09 -16.87 11.74
N ASP A 7 25.13 -15.57 11.43
CA ASP A 7 25.07 -14.47 12.38
C ASP A 7 23.80 -13.61 12.23
N TRP A 8 22.76 -14.10 11.56
CA TRP A 8 21.50 -13.35 11.39
C TRP A 8 20.89 -12.91 12.72
N GLY A 9 21.02 -13.75 13.76
CA GLY A 9 20.45 -13.51 15.07
C GLY A 9 21.07 -12.32 15.79
N SER A 10 22.37 -12.07 15.60
CA SER A 10 23.03 -10.90 16.17
C SER A 10 22.79 -9.63 15.37
N LYS A 11 22.20 -9.72 14.17
CA LYS A 11 21.88 -8.56 13.31
C LYS A 11 20.40 -8.18 13.30
N LEU A 12 19.53 -9.01 13.87
CA LEU A 12 18.09 -8.79 13.84
C LEU A 12 17.68 -7.67 14.80
N VAL A 13 17.12 -6.59 14.27
CA VAL A 13 16.62 -5.43 15.07
C VAL A 13 15.10 -5.30 15.04
N ALA A 14 14.44 -5.80 14.01
CA ALA A 14 12.98 -5.76 13.91
C ALA A 14 12.41 -6.83 12.98
N LEU A 15 11.12 -7.12 13.15
CA LEU A 15 10.36 -8.04 12.32
C LEU A 15 8.98 -7.45 11.99
N GLY A 16 8.67 -7.33 10.70
CA GLY A 16 7.33 -7.00 10.21
C GLY A 16 6.48 -8.26 10.03
N THR A 17 5.26 -8.28 10.56
CA THR A 17 4.36 -9.45 10.49
C THR A 17 2.92 -9.04 10.16
N ASP A 18 2.12 -9.96 9.64
CA ASP A 18 0.70 -9.75 9.33
C ASP A 18 -0.20 -9.65 10.57
N GLY A 19 0.36 -9.78 11.78
CA GLY A 19 -0.40 -9.70 13.03
C GLY A 19 -1.03 -11.02 13.49
N ALA A 20 -0.84 -12.13 12.77
CA ALA A 20 -1.38 -13.43 13.18
C ALA A 20 -0.86 -13.84 14.57
N SER A 21 -1.70 -14.51 15.37
CA SER A 21 -1.36 -14.89 16.75
C SER A 21 -0.14 -15.81 16.86
N VAL A 22 0.13 -16.61 15.82
CA VAL A 22 1.34 -17.44 15.70
C VAL A 22 2.61 -16.59 15.59
N MET A 23 2.50 -15.38 15.02
CA MET A 23 3.61 -14.45 14.89
C MET A 23 3.72 -13.52 16.10
N THR A 24 2.61 -12.96 16.57
CA THR A 24 2.58 -11.86 17.56
C THR A 24 2.16 -12.27 18.97
N GLY A 25 1.79 -13.53 19.20
CA GLY A 25 1.29 -14.00 20.49
C GLY A 25 2.31 -13.82 21.61
N ALA A 26 1.88 -13.25 22.74
CA ALA A 26 2.77 -12.83 23.83
C ALA A 26 3.68 -13.94 24.38
N LYS A 27 3.21 -15.19 24.45
CA LYS A 27 3.95 -16.33 25.01
C LYS A 27 4.68 -17.19 23.97
N ASN A 28 3.96 -17.55 22.89
CA ASN A 28 4.42 -18.53 21.91
C ASN A 28 4.62 -17.95 20.50
N GLY A 29 4.39 -16.65 20.32
CA GLY A 29 4.57 -15.97 19.06
C GLY A 29 6.03 -15.94 18.64
N VAL A 30 6.28 -16.02 17.33
CA VAL A 30 7.63 -15.91 16.75
C VAL A 30 8.34 -14.64 17.23
N VAL A 31 7.64 -13.50 17.24
CA VAL A 31 8.19 -12.22 17.75
C VAL A 31 8.66 -12.35 19.19
N SER A 32 7.83 -12.92 20.08
CA SER A 32 8.19 -13.09 21.50
C SER A 32 9.37 -14.02 21.70
N LYS A 33 9.44 -15.10 20.91
CA LYS A 33 10.57 -16.04 20.95
C LYS A 33 11.86 -15.42 20.43
N LEU A 34 11.77 -14.60 19.37
CA LEU A 34 12.92 -13.88 18.83
C LEU A 34 13.42 -12.80 19.80
N LYS A 35 12.50 -12.07 20.45
CA LYS A 35 12.83 -11.14 21.52
C LYS A 35 13.66 -11.84 22.58
N GLY A 36 13.15 -12.87 23.27
CA GLY A 36 13.93 -13.60 24.28
C GLY A 36 14.72 -12.63 25.19
N ASP A 37 16.05 -12.79 25.22
CA ASP A 37 16.97 -11.89 25.95
C ASP A 37 17.38 -10.63 25.15
N ARG A 38 17.05 -10.55 23.87
CA ARG A 38 17.25 -9.41 22.94
C ARG A 38 16.06 -8.46 22.99
N SER A 39 15.91 -7.74 24.11
CA SER A 39 14.81 -6.81 24.34
C SER A 39 14.70 -5.67 23.30
N TYR A 40 15.80 -5.35 22.61
CA TYR A 40 15.85 -4.34 21.55
C TYR A 40 15.08 -4.72 20.27
N ILE A 41 14.75 -6.00 20.05
CA ILE A 41 14.03 -6.44 18.83
C ILE A 41 12.60 -5.88 18.83
N ILE A 42 12.20 -5.21 17.75
CA ILE A 42 10.86 -4.65 17.61
C ILE A 42 9.98 -5.55 16.74
N GLY A 43 8.82 -5.94 17.26
CA GLY A 43 7.79 -6.60 16.46
C GLY A 43 6.82 -5.57 15.90
N ILE A 44 6.77 -5.43 14.58
CA ILE A 44 5.90 -4.48 13.89
C ILE A 44 4.76 -5.24 13.23
N HIS A 45 3.54 -4.91 13.62
CA HIS A 45 2.35 -5.39 12.92
C HIS A 45 2.16 -4.53 11.67
N CYS A 46 2.11 -5.18 10.50
CA CYS A 46 1.96 -4.59 9.18
C CYS A 46 0.91 -3.49 9.17
N MET A 47 1.38 -2.25 8.92
CA MET A 47 0.55 -1.06 8.92
C MET A 47 -0.54 -1.12 7.84
N ALA A 48 -0.23 -1.66 6.67
CA ALA A 48 -1.22 -1.85 5.60
C ALA A 48 -2.33 -2.82 6.01
N HIS A 49 -2.01 -3.91 6.72
CA HIS A 49 -3.01 -4.84 7.23
C HIS A 49 -3.86 -4.20 8.34
N ARG A 50 -3.23 -3.46 9.26
CA ARG A 50 -3.94 -2.71 10.31
C ARG A 50 -4.96 -1.73 9.75
N LEU A 51 -4.64 -1.06 8.65
CA LEU A 51 -5.59 -0.19 7.94
C LEU A 51 -6.82 -0.95 7.42
N GLU A 52 -6.63 -2.12 6.81
CA GLU A 52 -7.73 -2.97 6.34
C GLU A 52 -8.61 -3.44 7.51
N LEU A 53 -8.00 -3.79 8.65
CA LEU A 53 -8.72 -4.13 9.88
C LEU A 53 -9.47 -2.92 10.46
N SER A 54 -8.86 -1.73 10.46
CA SER A 54 -9.52 -0.50 10.92
C SER A 54 -10.80 -0.22 10.12
N PHE A 55 -10.73 -0.38 8.79
CA PHE A 55 -11.88 -0.23 7.91
C PHE A 55 -12.95 -1.29 8.18
N SER A 56 -12.56 -2.56 8.25
CA SER A 56 -13.49 -3.67 8.50
C SER A 56 -14.26 -3.52 9.82
N ASP A 57 -13.56 -3.14 10.90
CA ASP A 57 -14.20 -2.92 12.20
C ASP A 57 -15.15 -1.72 12.20
N ALA A 58 -14.76 -0.61 11.56
CA ALA A 58 -15.60 0.59 11.51
C ALA A 58 -16.90 0.37 10.73
N MET A 59 -16.86 -0.47 9.70
CA MET A 59 -17.99 -0.73 8.81
C MET A 59 -18.93 -1.83 9.30
N ARG A 60 -18.45 -2.76 10.14
CA ARG A 60 -19.16 -3.99 10.54
C ARG A 60 -20.61 -3.77 10.99
N SER A 61 -20.85 -2.75 11.80
CA SER A 61 -22.16 -2.45 12.40
C SER A 61 -22.96 -1.36 11.66
N ASN A 62 -22.44 -0.79 10.58
CA ASN A 62 -23.12 0.29 9.87
C ASN A 62 -24.17 -0.27 8.89
N ILE A 63 -25.45 0.04 9.14
CA ILE A 63 -26.58 -0.47 8.35
C ILE A 63 -26.50 0.00 6.89
N MET A 64 -26.16 1.27 6.64
CA MET A 64 -26.05 1.79 5.27
C MET A 64 -24.95 1.10 4.48
N PHE A 65 -23.80 0.84 5.12
CA PHE A 65 -22.72 0.05 4.55
C PHE A 65 -23.19 -1.36 4.18
N GLN A 66 -23.85 -2.08 5.10
CA GLN A 66 -24.37 -3.42 4.81
C GLN A 66 -25.32 -3.44 3.61
N ARG A 67 -26.15 -2.40 3.45
CA ARG A 67 -27.03 -2.27 2.27
C ARG A 67 -26.24 -2.07 0.98
N VAL A 68 -25.21 -1.23 1.00
CA VAL A 68 -24.31 -1.02 -0.16
C VAL A 68 -23.52 -2.28 -0.47
N GLU A 69 -23.00 -2.97 0.54
CA GLU A 69 -22.27 -4.23 0.42
C GLU A 69 -23.15 -5.31 -0.25
N LEU A 70 -24.39 -5.49 0.21
CA LEU A 70 -25.35 -6.41 -0.39
C LEU A 70 -25.72 -6.02 -1.82
N LEU A 71 -25.86 -4.73 -2.11
CA LEU A 71 -26.14 -4.24 -3.46
C LEU A 71 -24.97 -4.57 -4.41
N LEU A 72 -23.76 -4.10 -4.09
CA LEU A 72 -22.61 -4.25 -4.98
C LEU A 72 -22.20 -5.72 -5.14
N GLY A 73 -22.20 -6.50 -4.05
CA GLY A 73 -21.94 -7.94 -4.10
C GLY A 73 -23.02 -8.71 -4.87
N GLY A 74 -24.28 -8.28 -4.72
CA GLY A 74 -25.43 -8.80 -5.46
C GLY A 74 -25.32 -8.53 -6.97
N LEU A 75 -24.99 -7.29 -7.35
CA LEU A 75 -24.76 -6.90 -8.75
C LEU A 75 -23.58 -7.69 -9.34
N TYR A 76 -22.45 -7.78 -8.64
CA TYR A 76 -21.32 -8.60 -9.07
C TYR A 76 -21.76 -10.03 -9.37
N THR A 77 -22.46 -10.68 -8.44
CA THR A 77 -22.94 -12.06 -8.62
C THR A 77 -23.92 -12.16 -9.79
N PHE A 78 -24.84 -11.21 -9.93
CA PHE A 78 -25.88 -11.18 -10.96
C PHE A 78 -25.32 -11.12 -12.38
N TYR A 79 -24.21 -10.42 -12.58
CA TYR A 79 -23.53 -10.30 -13.87
C TYR A 79 -22.40 -11.32 -14.07
N HIS A 80 -21.67 -11.69 -13.01
CA HIS A 80 -20.56 -12.63 -13.09
C HIS A 80 -21.02 -14.06 -13.38
N THR A 81 -22.14 -14.48 -12.79
CA THR A 81 -22.68 -15.85 -12.93
C THR A 81 -23.57 -16.05 -14.15
N SER A 82 -23.92 -14.98 -14.88
CA SER A 82 -24.80 -15.04 -16.04
C SER A 82 -24.14 -14.37 -17.25
N PRO A 83 -23.55 -15.16 -18.18
CA PRO A 83 -22.98 -14.63 -19.41
C PRO A 83 -23.98 -13.82 -20.23
N LEU A 84 -25.25 -14.21 -20.21
CA LEU A 84 -26.35 -13.50 -20.90
C LEU A 84 -26.57 -12.11 -20.29
N ASN A 85 -26.71 -12.00 -18.96
CA ASN A 85 -26.89 -10.70 -18.31
C ASN A 85 -25.67 -9.81 -18.54
N ARG A 86 -24.47 -10.40 -18.53
CA ARG A 86 -23.24 -9.66 -18.82
C ARG A 86 -23.24 -9.12 -20.25
N ALA A 87 -23.59 -9.94 -21.23
CA ALA A 87 -23.68 -9.53 -22.64
C ALA A 87 -24.73 -8.44 -22.84
N ASN A 88 -25.92 -8.61 -22.25
CA ASN A 88 -27.00 -7.63 -22.36
C ASN A 88 -26.65 -6.31 -21.67
N LEU A 89 -25.96 -6.32 -20.54
CA LEU A 89 -25.40 -5.11 -19.94
C LEU A 89 -24.45 -4.39 -20.89
N MET A 90 -23.58 -5.13 -21.60
CA MET A 90 -22.68 -4.52 -22.59
C MET A 90 -23.46 -3.88 -23.76
N ASN A 91 -24.58 -4.49 -24.16
CA ASN A 91 -25.47 -3.92 -25.17
C ASN A 91 -26.14 -2.64 -24.67
N SER A 92 -26.55 -2.58 -23.40
CA SER A 92 -27.08 -1.35 -22.78
C SER A 92 -26.05 -0.23 -22.77
N PHE A 93 -24.79 -0.52 -22.42
CA PHE A 93 -23.70 0.48 -22.52
C PHE A 93 -23.47 0.94 -23.97
N GLN A 94 -23.50 0.02 -24.93
CA GLN A 94 -23.33 0.36 -26.34
C GLN A 94 -24.46 1.23 -26.86
N ALA A 95 -25.72 0.97 -26.48
CA ALA A 95 -26.87 1.78 -26.85
C ALA A 95 -26.77 3.22 -26.30
N LEU A 96 -26.14 3.39 -25.14
CA LEU A 96 -25.87 4.69 -24.53
C LEU A 96 -24.61 5.38 -25.09
N GLY A 97 -23.80 4.70 -25.92
CA GLY A 97 -22.51 5.22 -26.37
C GLY A 97 -21.46 5.31 -25.25
N HIS A 98 -21.63 4.54 -24.17
CA HIS A 98 -20.80 4.61 -22.97
C HIS A 98 -19.71 3.53 -22.94
N MET A 99 -18.65 3.80 -22.15
CA MET A 99 -17.62 2.80 -21.87
C MET A 99 -18.23 1.61 -21.13
N ARG A 100 -17.92 0.40 -21.60
CA ARG A 100 -18.40 -0.85 -21.01
C ARG A 100 -17.77 -1.07 -19.62
N LEU A 101 -18.61 -1.06 -18.58
CA LEU A 101 -18.20 -1.36 -17.21
C LEU A 101 -19.01 -2.54 -16.66
N VAL A 102 -18.34 -3.44 -15.92
CA VAL A 102 -19.00 -4.58 -15.28
C VAL A 102 -18.77 -4.49 -13.78
N PRO A 103 -19.79 -4.73 -12.93
CA PRO A 103 -19.60 -4.79 -11.48
C PRO A 103 -18.49 -5.76 -11.09
N THR A 104 -17.64 -5.34 -10.16
CA THR A 104 -16.49 -6.13 -9.70
C THR A 104 -16.72 -6.70 -8.30
N ARG A 105 -15.92 -7.71 -7.94
CA ARG A 105 -15.92 -8.29 -6.60
C ARG A 105 -15.55 -7.21 -5.56
N ILE A 106 -16.29 -7.18 -4.45
CA ILE A 106 -16.10 -6.22 -3.35
C ILE A 106 -15.18 -6.70 -2.22
N GLY A 107 -14.99 -8.02 -2.09
CA GLY A 107 -14.19 -8.63 -1.01
C GLY A 107 -12.97 -9.40 -1.51
N GLY A 108 -12.11 -9.79 -0.59
CA GLY A 108 -10.86 -10.50 -0.86
C GLY A 108 -9.83 -10.25 0.24
N THR A 109 -8.53 -10.36 -0.08
CA THR A 109 -7.44 -10.04 0.86
C THR A 109 -7.24 -8.53 1.06
N ARG A 110 -7.75 -7.67 0.16
CA ARG A 110 -7.64 -6.20 0.22
C ARG A 110 -9.00 -5.52 0.08
N TRP A 111 -9.69 -5.30 1.18
CA TRP A 111 -11.09 -4.85 1.20
C TRP A 111 -11.23 -3.42 0.68
N VAL A 112 -10.38 -2.50 1.14
CA VAL A 112 -10.42 -1.08 0.76
C VAL A 112 -10.31 -0.93 -0.76
N GLY A 113 -9.30 -1.57 -1.37
CA GLY A 113 -9.06 -1.47 -2.81
C GLY A 113 -10.14 -2.15 -3.66
N HIS A 114 -10.63 -3.32 -3.26
CA HIS A 114 -11.70 -4.02 -3.99
C HIS A 114 -13.03 -3.27 -3.95
N LEU A 115 -13.39 -2.74 -2.78
CA LEU A 115 -14.62 -1.98 -2.63
C LEU A 115 -14.56 -0.65 -3.38
N LEU A 116 -13.43 0.08 -3.33
CA LEU A 116 -13.26 1.31 -4.11
C LEU A 116 -13.46 1.06 -5.61
N ARG A 117 -12.86 0.00 -6.15
CA ARG A 117 -13.04 -0.39 -7.57
C ARG A 117 -14.49 -0.71 -7.89
N ALA A 118 -15.18 -1.42 -7.01
CA ALA A 118 -16.58 -1.75 -7.22
C ALA A 118 -17.49 -0.51 -7.18
N LEU A 119 -17.21 0.44 -6.30
CA LEU A 119 -17.89 1.73 -6.25
C LEU A 119 -17.61 2.57 -7.51
N ASP A 120 -16.36 2.64 -7.97
CA ASP A 120 -15.98 3.34 -9.19
C ASP A 120 -16.75 2.79 -10.41
N HIS A 121 -16.76 1.46 -10.57
CA HIS A 121 -17.51 0.79 -11.64
C HIS A 121 -19.03 1.01 -11.52
N PHE A 122 -19.56 1.03 -10.30
CA PHE A 122 -20.98 1.27 -10.05
C PHE A 122 -21.38 2.71 -10.40
N LEU A 123 -20.64 3.70 -9.91
CA LEU A 123 -20.93 5.12 -10.08
C LEU A 123 -20.74 5.55 -11.54
N ARG A 124 -19.60 5.20 -12.17
CA ARG A 124 -19.35 5.52 -13.59
C ARG A 124 -20.23 4.71 -14.54
N GLY A 125 -20.59 3.50 -14.14
CA GLY A 125 -21.45 2.59 -14.91
C GLY A 125 -22.95 2.80 -14.66
N TYR A 126 -23.34 3.80 -13.88
CA TYR A 126 -24.68 3.90 -13.28
C TYR A 126 -25.81 3.84 -14.31
N GLN A 127 -25.75 4.66 -15.37
CA GLN A 127 -26.81 4.67 -16.40
C GLN A 127 -26.98 3.30 -17.09
N GLY A 128 -25.88 2.67 -17.49
CA GLY A 128 -25.93 1.37 -18.15
C GLY A 128 -26.48 0.27 -17.24
N LEU A 129 -26.12 0.31 -15.95
CA LEU A 129 -26.65 -0.59 -14.94
C LEU A 129 -28.16 -0.40 -14.73
N VAL A 130 -28.61 0.84 -14.56
CA VAL A 130 -30.03 1.14 -14.34
C VAL A 130 -30.85 0.77 -15.57
N LEU A 131 -30.40 1.12 -16.77
CA LEU A 131 -31.09 0.79 -18.03
C LEU A 131 -31.29 -0.73 -18.17
N HIS A 132 -30.24 -1.51 -17.95
CA HIS A 132 -30.35 -2.96 -18.08
C HIS A 132 -31.24 -3.57 -16.98
N LEU A 133 -31.12 -3.09 -15.74
CA LEU A 133 -32.00 -3.53 -14.65
C LEU A 133 -33.47 -3.19 -14.94
N GLU A 134 -33.74 -2.03 -15.53
CA GLU A 134 -35.07 -1.60 -15.97
C GLU A 134 -35.67 -2.53 -17.02
N GLN A 135 -34.87 -2.90 -18.02
CA GLN A 135 -35.25 -3.83 -19.08
C GLN A 135 -35.63 -5.21 -18.52
N ILE A 136 -34.87 -5.72 -17.55
CA ILE A 136 -35.14 -7.04 -16.95
C ILE A 136 -36.36 -6.97 -16.01
N GLN A 137 -36.48 -5.91 -15.22
CA GLN A 137 -37.51 -5.84 -14.19
C GLN A 137 -38.91 -5.54 -14.73
N SER A 138 -39.00 -4.94 -15.93
CA SER A 138 -40.25 -4.57 -16.61
C SER A 138 -41.24 -5.73 -16.71
N SER A 139 -42.53 -5.41 -16.61
CA SER A 139 -43.64 -6.37 -16.84
C SER A 139 -43.60 -6.97 -18.23
N ASP A 140 -43.08 -6.22 -19.21
CA ASP A 140 -43.09 -6.57 -20.62
C ASP A 140 -41.84 -7.35 -21.04
N ALA A 141 -40.95 -7.65 -20.08
CA ALA A 141 -39.72 -8.36 -20.32
C ALA A 141 -39.99 -9.81 -20.77
N GLN A 142 -39.71 -10.10 -22.04
CA GLN A 142 -39.81 -11.45 -22.59
C GLN A 142 -38.57 -12.29 -22.27
N ASN A 143 -38.74 -13.61 -22.14
CA ASN A 143 -37.66 -14.58 -21.94
C ASN A 143 -36.82 -14.40 -20.65
N VAL A 144 -37.35 -13.71 -19.63
CA VAL A 144 -36.71 -13.55 -18.33
C VAL A 144 -37.34 -14.53 -17.32
N ARG A 145 -36.49 -15.32 -16.63
CA ARG A 145 -36.97 -16.20 -15.55
C ARG A 145 -37.50 -15.36 -14.37
N GLY A 146 -38.65 -15.73 -13.79
CA GLY A 146 -39.26 -14.96 -12.69
C GLY A 146 -38.33 -14.67 -11.50
N VAL A 147 -37.45 -15.61 -11.14
CA VAL A 147 -36.43 -15.39 -10.09
C VAL A 147 -35.42 -14.30 -10.47
N GLN A 148 -34.99 -14.24 -11.73
CA GLN A 148 -34.10 -13.18 -12.20
C GLN A 148 -34.81 -11.84 -12.25
N GLN A 149 -36.07 -11.83 -12.70
CA GLN A 149 -36.91 -10.63 -12.71
C GLN A 149 -37.10 -10.06 -11.31
N ALA A 150 -37.35 -10.91 -10.31
CA ALA A 150 -37.49 -10.49 -8.91
C ALA A 150 -36.18 -9.93 -8.32
N LYS A 151 -35.03 -10.55 -8.64
CA LYS A 151 -33.71 -10.03 -8.25
C LYS A 151 -33.44 -8.66 -8.89
N ALA A 152 -33.70 -8.53 -10.19
CA ALA A 152 -33.54 -7.27 -10.92
C ALA A 152 -34.46 -6.17 -10.37
N ARG A 153 -35.73 -6.47 -10.05
CA ARG A 153 -36.64 -5.54 -9.37
C ARG A 153 -36.06 -5.02 -8.06
N LYS A 154 -35.53 -5.91 -7.21
CA LYS A 154 -34.90 -5.52 -5.94
C LYS A 154 -33.71 -4.59 -6.18
N PHE A 155 -32.79 -4.96 -7.09
CA PHE A 155 -31.64 -4.12 -7.41
C PHE A 155 -32.06 -2.77 -8.02
N TYR A 156 -32.97 -2.77 -9.00
CA TYR A 156 -33.48 -1.55 -9.65
C TYR A 156 -34.09 -0.58 -8.63
N SER A 157 -34.88 -1.09 -7.68
CA SER A 157 -35.41 -0.27 -6.59
C SER A 157 -34.28 0.32 -5.75
N THR A 158 -33.31 -0.49 -5.33
CA THR A 158 -32.24 -0.04 -4.43
C THR A 158 -31.25 0.93 -5.10
N VAL A 159 -30.89 0.74 -6.38
CA VAL A 159 -29.97 1.66 -7.09
C VAL A 159 -30.59 3.03 -7.32
N LYS A 160 -31.93 3.15 -7.34
CA LYS A 160 -32.63 4.42 -7.47
C LYS A 160 -32.86 5.12 -6.14
N GLU A 161 -32.55 4.50 -5.00
CA GLU A 161 -32.65 5.15 -3.71
C GLU A 161 -31.60 6.26 -3.54
N ALA A 162 -32.04 7.50 -3.32
CA ALA A 162 -31.14 8.63 -3.14
C ALA A 162 -30.17 8.42 -1.97
N ALA A 163 -30.62 7.79 -0.88
CA ALA A 163 -29.77 7.49 0.28
C ALA A 163 -28.61 6.55 -0.07
N ILE A 164 -28.85 5.55 -0.93
CA ILE A 164 -27.83 4.60 -1.37
C ILE A 164 -26.81 5.28 -2.27
N VAL A 165 -27.25 6.03 -3.29
CA VAL A 165 -26.35 6.73 -4.21
C VAL A 165 -25.47 7.75 -3.48
N ARG A 166 -26.05 8.52 -2.56
CA ARG A 166 -25.31 9.46 -1.69
C ARG A 166 -24.32 8.76 -0.76
N PHE A 167 -24.70 7.63 -0.17
CA PHE A 167 -23.80 6.86 0.69
C PHE A 167 -22.65 6.22 -0.12
N CYS A 168 -22.91 5.74 -1.34
CA CYS A 168 -21.88 5.29 -2.27
C CYS A 168 -20.90 6.42 -2.60
N GLY A 169 -21.38 7.64 -2.86
CA GLY A 169 -20.51 8.79 -3.10
C GLY A 169 -19.64 9.15 -1.90
N PHE A 170 -20.22 9.16 -0.69
CA PHE A 170 -19.47 9.31 0.56
C PHE A 170 -18.40 8.23 0.74
N LEU A 171 -18.77 6.95 0.59
CA LEU A 171 -17.83 5.84 0.70
C LEU A 171 -16.71 5.94 -0.31
N HIS A 172 -17.00 6.34 -1.55
CA HIS A 172 -15.99 6.52 -2.59
C HIS A 172 -14.95 7.57 -2.18
N ASP A 173 -15.38 8.73 -1.66
CA ASP A 173 -14.47 9.78 -1.20
C ASP A 173 -13.60 9.31 -0.03
N THR A 174 -14.19 8.64 0.96
CA THR A 174 -13.46 8.07 2.11
C THR A 174 -12.46 6.99 1.68
N LEU A 175 -12.90 6.02 0.86
CA LEU A 175 -12.08 4.91 0.38
C LEU A 175 -10.94 5.37 -0.53
N THR A 176 -11.12 6.48 -1.26
CA THR A 176 -10.03 7.06 -2.07
C THR A 176 -8.84 7.43 -1.19
N HIS A 177 -9.06 8.10 -0.06
CA HIS A 177 -7.99 8.43 0.88
C HIS A 177 -7.42 7.21 1.58
N LEU A 178 -8.26 6.25 1.99
CA LEU A 178 -7.76 4.99 2.55
C LEU A 178 -6.93 4.19 1.55
N SER A 179 -7.31 4.17 0.27
CA SER A 179 -6.56 3.49 -0.80
C SER A 179 -5.21 4.18 -1.05
N ASN A 180 -5.16 5.51 -0.99
CA ASN A 180 -3.91 6.26 -1.10
C ASN A 180 -2.97 5.94 0.07
N LEU A 181 -3.50 5.93 1.31
CA LEU A 181 -2.75 5.51 2.49
C LEU A 181 -2.25 4.07 2.35
N SER A 182 -3.12 3.13 1.96
CA SER A 182 -2.76 1.73 1.75
C SER A 182 -1.62 1.57 0.74
N THR A 183 -1.67 2.31 -0.37
CA THR A 183 -0.62 2.32 -1.39
C THR A 183 0.69 2.91 -0.85
N CYS A 184 0.61 3.98 -0.04
CA CYS A 184 1.77 4.58 0.62
C CYS A 184 2.47 3.56 1.54
N LEU A 185 1.70 2.89 2.42
CA LEU A 185 2.20 1.88 3.36
C LEU A 185 2.80 0.64 2.68
N GLN A 186 2.52 0.42 1.40
CA GLN A 186 3.01 -0.70 0.60
C GLN A 186 4.20 -0.36 -0.30
N LYS A 187 4.69 0.90 -0.28
CA LYS A 187 5.92 1.28 -0.99
C LYS A 187 7.10 0.40 -0.56
N SER A 188 8.04 0.18 -1.47
CA SER A 188 9.27 -0.58 -1.19
C SER A 188 10.25 0.20 -0.31
N VAL A 189 10.23 1.53 -0.44
CA VAL A 189 11.05 2.43 0.36
C VAL A 189 10.11 3.39 1.08
N ILE A 190 9.92 3.14 2.39
CA ILE A 190 9.11 3.97 3.27
C ILE A 190 9.57 3.77 4.72
N THR A 191 9.73 4.87 5.46
CA THR A 191 10.04 4.82 6.89
C THR A 191 8.77 4.73 7.74
N ILE A 192 8.92 4.32 9.00
CA ILE A 192 7.81 4.34 9.98
C ILE A 192 7.27 5.76 10.18
N ALA A 193 8.15 6.76 10.18
CA ALA A 193 7.80 8.16 10.26
C ALA A 193 6.93 8.62 9.09
N ASP A 194 7.31 8.30 7.86
CA ASP A 194 6.54 8.68 6.67
C ASP A 194 5.16 8.00 6.66
N ALA A 195 5.11 6.74 7.10
CA ALA A 195 3.88 6.00 7.27
C ALA A 195 2.94 6.65 8.32
N HIS A 196 3.49 7.11 9.44
CA HIS A 196 2.76 7.82 10.48
C HIS A 196 2.25 9.19 10.00
N SER A 197 3.08 9.99 9.32
CA SER A 197 2.67 11.27 8.73
C SER A 197 1.55 11.09 7.70
N ALA A 198 1.61 10.05 6.86
CA ALA A 198 0.55 9.72 5.92
C ALA A 198 -0.76 9.32 6.62
N LEU A 199 -0.66 8.56 7.73
CA LEU A 199 -1.81 8.20 8.57
C LEU A 199 -2.49 9.44 9.15
N CYS A 200 -1.72 10.32 9.82
CA CYS A 200 -2.24 11.54 10.43
C CYS A 200 -2.91 12.45 9.41
N SER A 201 -2.29 12.62 8.24
CA SER A 201 -2.85 13.40 7.13
C SER A 201 -4.18 12.81 6.65
N THR A 202 -4.27 11.48 6.54
CA THR A 202 -5.50 10.79 6.15
C THR A 202 -6.59 10.98 7.18
N GLN A 203 -6.30 10.81 8.48
CA GLN A 203 -7.26 11.04 9.56
C GLN A 203 -7.78 12.47 9.55
N ALA A 204 -6.91 13.47 9.36
CA ALA A 204 -7.30 14.87 9.27
C ALA A 204 -8.28 15.14 8.11
N VAL A 205 -8.05 14.51 6.94
CA VAL A 205 -8.96 14.63 5.79
C VAL A 205 -10.32 13.97 6.07
N LEU A 206 -10.32 12.78 6.67
CA LEU A 206 -11.56 12.08 7.06
C LEU A 206 -12.39 12.90 8.04
N GLU A 207 -11.74 13.47 9.05
CA GLU A 207 -12.39 14.38 10.01
C GLU A 207 -13.04 15.58 9.32
N LYS A 208 -12.36 16.17 8.31
CA LYS A 208 -12.95 17.26 7.51
C LYS A 208 -14.20 16.84 6.74
N TYR A 209 -14.40 15.55 6.45
CA TYR A 209 -15.64 15.09 5.80
C TYR A 209 -16.89 15.14 6.68
N LYS A 210 -16.75 15.41 7.99
CA LYS A 210 -17.90 15.72 8.87
C LYS A 210 -18.53 17.09 8.58
N THR A 211 -17.75 18.02 8.03
CA THR A 211 -18.16 19.43 7.79
C THR A 211 -18.09 19.82 6.32
N ARG A 212 -17.27 19.13 5.51
CA ARG A 212 -17.06 19.41 4.08
C ARG A 212 -17.39 18.19 3.25
N GLN A 213 -18.26 18.34 2.25
CA GLN A 213 -18.56 17.27 1.29
C GLN A 213 -17.35 16.96 0.41
N GLY A 214 -17.07 15.67 0.22
CA GLY A 214 -16.07 15.19 -0.73
C GLY A 214 -16.53 15.32 -2.19
N PRO A 215 -15.61 15.15 -3.16
CA PRO A 215 -15.90 15.34 -4.58
C PRO A 215 -17.06 14.50 -5.11
N MET A 216 -17.08 13.20 -4.84
CA MET A 216 -18.12 12.30 -5.33
C MET A 216 -19.45 12.51 -4.59
N MET A 217 -19.37 12.81 -3.30
CA MET A 217 -20.54 13.14 -2.49
C MET A 217 -21.28 14.37 -3.05
N LYS A 218 -20.57 15.42 -3.48
CA LYS A 218 -21.18 16.60 -4.12
C LYS A 218 -22.04 16.23 -5.32
N VAL A 219 -21.54 15.37 -6.22
CA VAL A 219 -22.26 14.99 -7.45
C VAL A 219 -23.44 14.06 -7.14
N THR A 220 -23.33 13.23 -6.11
CA THR A 220 -24.38 12.26 -5.73
C THR A 220 -25.46 12.84 -4.81
N THR A 221 -25.34 14.10 -4.37
CA THR A 221 -26.34 14.76 -3.51
C THR A 221 -27.59 15.25 -4.23
N ALA A 222 -27.57 15.37 -5.55
CA ALA A 222 -28.71 15.84 -6.33
C ALA A 222 -29.92 14.89 -6.26
N ASP A 223 -31.09 15.37 -6.71
CA ASP A 223 -32.32 14.57 -6.83
C ASP A 223 -32.30 13.61 -8.03
N SER A 224 -31.32 13.78 -8.91
CA SER A 224 -31.00 12.86 -9.98
C SER A 224 -29.51 12.57 -9.98
N TYR A 225 -29.12 11.41 -10.51
CA TYR A 225 -27.72 11.08 -10.75
C TYR A 225 -27.58 10.57 -12.17
N GLU A 226 -26.61 11.12 -12.91
CA GLU A 226 -26.43 10.84 -14.35
C GLU A 226 -27.76 10.95 -15.14
N GLY A 227 -28.55 11.99 -14.90
CA GLY A 227 -29.83 12.22 -15.60
C GLY A 227 -31.00 11.32 -15.17
N ILE A 228 -30.81 10.38 -14.25
CA ILE A 228 -31.85 9.47 -13.75
C ILE A 228 -32.40 10.00 -12.42
N SER A 229 -33.73 10.16 -12.33
CA SER A 229 -34.39 10.60 -11.09
C SER A 229 -34.28 9.55 -9.98
N LEU A 230 -33.89 10.00 -8.80
CA LEU A 230 -33.74 9.19 -7.60
C LEU A 230 -35.00 9.23 -6.74
N THR A 231 -35.36 8.10 -6.16
CA THR A 231 -36.45 8.00 -5.19
C THR A 231 -35.96 8.44 -3.82
N ARG A 232 -36.65 9.42 -3.22
CA ARG A 232 -36.41 9.85 -1.84
C ARG A 232 -37.06 8.87 -0.88
N ILE A 233 -36.30 7.87 -0.45
CA ILE A 233 -36.70 6.91 0.58
C ILE A 233 -35.75 7.11 1.76
N GLY A 234 -36.24 7.72 2.84
CA GLY A 234 -35.51 7.89 4.10
C GLY A 234 -35.26 9.35 4.53
N ASP A 235 -34.86 9.51 5.79
CA ASP A 235 -34.54 10.79 6.43
C ASP A 235 -33.09 11.21 6.11
N ASN A 236 -32.92 12.38 5.48
CA ASN A 236 -31.61 12.95 5.17
C ASN A 236 -30.74 13.14 6.44
N LYS A 237 -31.37 13.38 7.59
CA LYS A 237 -30.68 13.48 8.88
C LYS A 237 -30.10 12.14 9.33
N ALA A 238 -30.83 11.04 9.13
CA ALA A 238 -30.33 9.69 9.44
C ALA A 238 -29.11 9.31 8.59
N LEU A 239 -29.12 9.69 7.31
CA LEU A 239 -27.97 9.48 6.42
C LEU A 239 -26.73 10.28 6.89
N ILE A 240 -26.89 11.57 7.20
CA ILE A 240 -25.80 12.42 7.69
C ILE A 240 -25.24 11.88 9.01
N ASN A 241 -26.11 11.44 9.92
CA ASN A 241 -25.68 10.81 11.18
C ASN A 241 -24.89 9.52 10.92
N SER A 242 -25.35 8.68 9.98
CA SER A 242 -24.64 7.46 9.60
C SER A 242 -23.26 7.73 8.99
N GLN A 243 -23.13 8.79 8.18
CA GLN A 243 -21.84 9.23 7.63
C GLN A 243 -20.88 9.68 8.73
N ARG A 244 -21.36 10.48 9.69
CA ARG A 244 -20.55 10.93 10.83
C ARG A 244 -20.10 9.77 11.70
N GLU A 245 -21.02 8.86 12.03
CA GLU A 245 -20.73 7.63 12.79
C GLU A 245 -19.65 6.78 12.12
N VAL A 246 -19.68 6.68 10.78
CA VAL A 246 -18.63 5.98 10.02
C VAL A 246 -17.28 6.68 10.16
N ILE A 247 -17.22 8.01 10.04
CA ILE A 247 -15.97 8.75 10.20
C ILE A 247 -15.44 8.59 11.63
N ASP A 248 -16.29 8.78 12.64
CA ASP A 248 -15.94 8.66 14.05
C ASP A 248 -15.30 7.29 14.34
N ARG A 249 -16.00 6.20 13.98
CA ARG A 249 -15.50 4.84 14.18
C ARG A 249 -14.24 4.54 13.41
N LEU A 250 -14.12 5.05 12.18
CA LEU A 250 -12.95 4.82 11.34
C LEU A 250 -11.72 5.52 11.94
N VAL A 251 -11.85 6.79 12.32
CA VAL A 251 -10.76 7.56 12.95
C VAL A 251 -10.39 6.95 14.30
N GLU A 252 -11.36 6.60 15.14
CA GLU A 252 -11.15 5.92 16.43
C GLU A 252 -10.41 4.59 16.23
N SER A 253 -10.87 3.74 15.31
CA SER A 253 -10.26 2.44 15.02
C SER A 253 -8.85 2.58 14.45
N MET A 254 -8.60 3.59 13.60
CA MET A 254 -7.26 3.93 13.12
C MET A 254 -6.37 4.42 14.27
N THR A 255 -6.84 5.32 15.13
CA THR A 255 -6.04 5.81 16.27
C THR A 255 -5.69 4.68 17.22
N HIS A 256 -6.66 3.86 17.61
CA HIS A 256 -6.43 2.74 18.52
C HIS A 256 -5.46 1.71 17.92
N ARG A 257 -5.69 1.30 16.66
CA ARG A 257 -4.83 0.33 15.98
C ARG A 257 -3.44 0.87 15.71
N PHE A 258 -3.24 2.20 15.72
CA PHE A 258 -1.97 2.86 15.49
C PHE A 258 -1.38 3.66 16.65
N GLN A 259 -1.83 3.38 17.87
CA GLN A 259 -1.32 4.01 19.07
C GLN A 259 0.19 3.81 19.27
N ASP A 260 0.72 2.64 18.89
CA ASP A 260 2.14 2.28 19.03
C ASP A 260 3.05 3.15 18.16
N ALA A 261 2.57 3.59 16.99
CA ALA A 261 3.30 4.50 16.11
C ALA A 261 3.35 5.95 16.64
N SER A 262 2.46 6.29 17.58
CA SER A 262 2.34 7.63 18.15
C SER A 262 3.06 7.82 19.48
N VAL A 263 3.72 6.78 20.00
CA VAL A 263 4.45 6.83 21.28
C VAL A 263 5.80 6.09 21.21
N GLY A 264 6.71 6.44 22.13
CA GLY A 264 7.96 5.71 22.36
C GLY A 264 8.84 5.60 21.11
N ILE A 265 9.39 4.41 20.88
CA ILE A 265 10.42 4.17 19.85
C ILE A 265 9.92 4.47 18.45
N LEU A 266 8.69 4.04 18.10
CA LEU A 266 8.15 4.25 16.76
C LEU A 266 7.90 5.73 16.48
N GLN A 267 7.46 6.49 17.49
CA GLN A 267 7.35 7.94 17.38
C GLN A 267 8.71 8.60 17.22
N ALA A 268 9.72 8.16 17.97
CA ALA A 268 11.08 8.69 17.89
C ALA A 268 11.71 8.51 16.50
N THR A 269 11.25 7.54 15.70
CA THR A 269 11.68 7.39 14.29
C THR A 269 11.38 8.62 13.42
N LYS A 270 10.52 9.54 13.86
CA LYS A 270 10.30 10.83 13.17
C LYS A 270 11.59 11.62 12.95
N LEU A 271 12.60 11.39 13.78
CA LEU A 271 13.93 11.99 13.68
C LEU A 271 14.59 11.75 12.32
N VAL A 272 14.40 10.56 11.74
CA VAL A 272 14.99 10.19 10.44
C VAL A 272 14.11 10.59 9.25
N SER A 273 13.04 11.36 9.44
CA SER A 273 12.27 11.90 8.30
C SER A 273 12.56 13.39 8.16
N PHE A 274 13.23 13.77 7.06
CA PHE A 274 13.55 15.17 6.78
C PHE A 274 12.30 16.06 6.69
N THR A 275 11.13 15.51 6.34
CA THR A 275 9.88 16.27 6.30
C THR A 275 9.38 16.69 7.67
N ASN A 276 9.90 16.08 8.73
CA ASN A 276 9.53 16.36 10.12
C ASN A 276 10.53 17.30 10.81
N TRP A 277 11.57 17.76 10.10
CA TRP A 277 12.55 18.69 10.65
C TRP A 277 11.99 20.11 10.61
N PRO A 278 12.25 20.93 11.65
CA PRO A 278 11.76 22.30 11.72
C PRO A 278 12.37 23.19 10.64
N GLU A 279 11.63 24.24 10.26
CA GLU A 279 12.11 25.23 9.30
C GLU A 279 13.22 26.09 9.92
N PRO A 280 14.13 26.66 9.11
CA PRO A 280 15.17 27.55 9.62
C PRO A 280 14.56 28.78 10.31
N GLY A 281 14.70 28.88 11.63
CA GLY A 281 14.19 30.00 12.44
C GLY A 281 13.41 29.58 13.70
N ASP A 282 12.97 28.32 13.79
CA ASP A 282 12.39 27.73 15.01
C ASP A 282 13.48 27.44 16.07
N GLU A 283 13.11 26.90 17.24
CA GLU A 283 14.03 26.38 18.29
C GLU A 283 14.82 25.16 17.78
N VAL A 284 15.69 25.35 16.78
CA VAL A 284 16.47 24.31 16.08
C VAL A 284 17.53 23.67 16.98
N ALA A 285 18.00 24.38 18.01
CA ALA A 285 19.10 23.93 18.86
C ALA A 285 18.81 22.56 19.52
N ASP A 286 17.64 22.43 20.15
CA ASP A 286 17.29 21.25 20.94
C ASP A 286 16.37 20.27 20.18
N PHE A 287 16.14 20.51 18.88
CA PHE A 287 15.32 19.60 18.07
C PHE A 287 15.96 18.21 18.00
N GLY A 288 15.13 17.19 18.25
CA GLY A 288 15.47 15.79 18.08
C GLY A 288 16.23 15.14 19.23
N GLU A 289 16.57 15.88 20.30
CA GLU A 289 17.36 15.34 21.42
C GLU A 289 16.60 14.23 22.16
N THR A 290 15.32 14.45 22.50
CA THR A 290 14.49 13.44 23.20
C THR A 290 14.27 12.19 22.34
N GLU A 291 14.05 12.37 21.04
CA GLU A 291 13.91 11.26 20.11
C GLU A 291 15.21 10.48 19.98
N LEU A 292 16.35 11.18 19.90
CA LEU A 292 17.67 10.56 19.82
C LEU A 292 17.97 9.75 21.08
N GLU A 293 17.74 10.32 22.26
CA GLU A 293 17.92 9.64 23.55
C GLU A 293 17.09 8.35 23.63
N THR A 294 15.80 8.43 23.25
CA THR A 294 14.89 7.26 23.21
C THR A 294 15.42 6.15 22.29
N LEU A 295 15.94 6.52 21.11
CA LEU A 295 16.47 5.56 20.14
C LEU A 295 17.78 4.94 20.60
N VAL A 296 18.71 5.76 21.11
CA VAL A 296 20.00 5.30 21.63
C VAL A 296 19.80 4.37 22.82
N GLU A 297 18.95 4.74 23.77
CA GLU A 297 18.70 3.92 24.97
C GLU A 297 18.11 2.54 24.61
N HIS A 298 17.14 2.51 23.68
CA HIS A 298 16.52 1.26 23.25
C HIS A 298 17.47 0.34 22.47
N PHE A 299 18.28 0.90 21.56
CA PHE A 299 19.18 0.13 20.70
C PHE A 299 20.60 -0.03 21.27
N LYS A 300 20.92 0.55 22.43
CA LYS A 300 22.24 0.47 23.07
C LYS A 300 22.84 -0.95 23.07
N PRO A 301 22.13 -2.02 23.43
CA PRO A 301 22.74 -3.36 23.47
C PRO A 301 23.27 -3.83 22.11
N ILE A 302 22.57 -3.50 21.01
CA ILE A 302 22.98 -3.90 19.67
C ILE A 302 24.08 -2.96 19.13
N LEU A 303 24.00 -1.67 19.42
CA LEU A 303 25.03 -0.68 19.06
C LEU A 303 26.37 -1.05 19.70
N ASP A 304 26.39 -1.27 21.01
CA ASP A 304 27.61 -1.60 21.76
C ASP A 304 28.21 -2.93 21.27
N SER A 305 27.36 -3.95 21.01
CA SER A 305 27.82 -5.25 20.48
C SER A 305 28.39 -5.18 19.06
N SER A 306 28.05 -4.12 18.32
CA SER A 306 28.53 -3.86 16.95
C SER A 306 29.74 -2.92 16.93
N GLY A 307 30.26 -2.52 18.10
CA GLY A 307 31.40 -1.59 18.21
C GLY A 307 31.05 -0.13 17.92
N ILE A 308 29.76 0.25 18.04
CA ILE A 308 29.28 1.61 17.88
C ILE A 308 29.31 2.32 19.24
N HIS A 309 29.89 3.52 19.29
CA HIS A 309 30.06 4.28 20.53
C HIS A 309 28.82 5.12 20.84
N SER A 310 27.87 4.54 21.58
CA SER A 310 26.58 5.15 21.93
C SER A 310 26.72 6.56 22.55
N GLU A 311 27.75 6.78 23.36
CA GLU A 311 28.09 8.06 23.99
C GLU A 311 28.50 9.17 23.01
N SER A 312 28.99 8.83 21.81
CA SER A 312 29.42 9.81 20.81
C SER A 312 28.26 10.31 19.94
N ILE A 313 27.12 9.61 19.95
CA ILE A 313 25.97 9.88 19.07
C ILE A 313 25.37 11.29 19.29
N PRO A 314 25.15 11.80 20.52
CA PRO A 314 24.60 13.14 20.74
C PRO A 314 25.46 14.28 20.15
N ASP A 315 26.78 14.18 20.32
CA ASP A 315 27.73 15.17 19.78
C ASP A 315 27.74 15.12 18.24
N GLN A 316 27.75 13.91 17.67
CA GLN A 316 27.66 13.70 16.22
C GLN A 316 26.34 14.25 15.66
N TRP A 317 25.22 14.08 16.37
CA TRP A 317 23.92 14.64 15.99
C TRP A 317 23.96 16.16 15.95
N THR A 318 24.49 16.78 17.00
CA THR A 318 24.65 18.24 17.06
C THR A 318 25.49 18.79 15.90
N ALA A 319 26.61 18.12 15.60
CA ALA A 319 27.49 18.51 14.49
C ALA A 319 26.82 18.31 13.11
N LEU A 320 26.19 17.17 12.87
CA LEU A 320 25.50 16.90 11.60
C LEU A 320 24.32 17.85 11.39
N LYS A 321 23.49 18.07 12.42
CA LYS A 321 22.39 19.05 12.40
C LYS A 321 22.90 20.41 11.94
N THR A 322 23.96 20.90 12.60
CA THR A 322 24.55 22.22 12.29
C THR A 322 24.97 22.32 10.83
N LEU A 323 25.65 21.30 10.30
CA LEU A 323 26.07 21.26 8.90
C LEU A 323 24.89 21.19 7.93
N MET A 324 23.83 20.46 8.28
CA MET A 324 22.63 20.35 7.45
C MET A 324 21.89 21.70 7.37
N TYR A 325 21.69 22.39 8.48
CA TYR A 325 21.01 23.71 8.48
C TYR A 325 21.82 24.83 7.83
N GLN A 326 23.15 24.68 7.73
CA GLN A 326 24.01 25.62 7.00
C GLN A 326 23.91 25.48 5.48
N ASP A 327 23.50 24.32 4.97
CA ASP A 327 23.34 24.08 3.53
C ASP A 327 21.91 24.45 3.08
N PRO A 328 21.72 25.50 2.27
CA PRO A 328 20.38 25.94 1.82
C PRO A 328 19.61 24.89 1.01
N ASN A 329 20.27 23.83 0.52
CA ASN A 329 19.66 22.77 -0.28
C ASN A 329 19.42 21.46 0.48
N SER A 330 19.81 21.36 1.76
CA SER A 330 19.83 20.09 2.50
C SER A 330 18.43 19.50 2.72
N GLN A 331 17.48 20.30 3.21
CA GLN A 331 16.17 19.82 3.67
C GLN A 331 15.23 19.42 2.52
N LEU A 332 15.39 20.01 1.32
CA LEU A 332 14.45 19.84 0.21
C LEU A 332 14.91 18.84 -0.87
N LYS A 333 16.19 18.45 -0.88
CA LYS A 333 16.77 17.62 -1.97
C LYS A 333 17.63 16.44 -1.51
N MET A 334 17.96 16.32 -0.23
CA MET A 334 18.85 15.24 0.23
C MET A 334 18.08 13.98 0.63
N SER A 335 18.67 12.84 0.29
CA SER A 335 18.28 11.54 0.83
C SER A 335 19.27 11.12 1.91
N TRP A 336 18.86 10.25 2.84
CA TRP A 336 19.80 9.71 3.83
C TRP A 336 20.95 8.95 3.18
N MET A 337 20.74 8.31 2.03
CA MET A 337 21.82 7.69 1.25
C MET A 337 22.88 8.72 0.82
N SER A 338 22.45 9.94 0.44
CA SER A 338 23.37 11.03 0.08
C SER A 338 24.10 11.58 1.31
N VAL A 339 23.40 11.73 2.44
CA VAL A 339 23.99 12.19 3.70
C VAL A 339 25.01 11.18 4.21
N ASN A 340 24.64 9.90 4.24
CA ASN A 340 25.51 8.81 4.68
C ASN A 340 26.79 8.75 3.82
N ARG A 341 26.67 8.76 2.48
CA ARG A 341 27.84 8.82 1.58
C ARG A 341 28.76 10.00 1.85
N ARG A 342 28.20 11.16 2.23
CA ARG A 342 28.96 12.40 2.46
C ARG A 342 29.63 12.45 3.84
N TYR A 343 28.98 11.92 4.88
CA TYR A 343 29.39 12.12 6.27
C TYR A 343 29.70 10.85 7.05
N GLN A 344 29.65 9.66 6.44
CA GLN A 344 29.93 8.36 7.11
C GLN A 344 31.24 8.33 7.90
N HIS A 345 32.28 9.04 7.45
CA HIS A 345 33.57 9.06 8.14
C HIS A 345 33.61 10.08 9.29
N SER A 346 32.75 11.09 9.26
CA SER A 346 32.69 12.15 10.28
C SER A 346 31.72 11.80 11.40
N PHE A 347 30.60 11.13 11.08
CA PHE A 347 29.54 10.78 12.02
C PHE A 347 29.14 9.29 11.91
N PRO A 348 30.10 8.35 12.06
CA PRO A 348 29.85 6.93 11.81
C PRO A 348 28.81 6.32 12.75
N ASP A 349 28.84 6.66 14.05
CA ASP A 349 27.97 6.06 15.06
C ASP A 349 26.51 6.51 14.90
N LEU A 350 26.31 7.81 14.64
CA LEU A 350 25.00 8.38 14.36
C LEU A 350 24.39 7.81 13.08
N LEU A 351 25.18 7.72 12.01
CA LEU A 351 24.68 7.21 10.73
C LEU A 351 24.37 5.72 10.79
N ALA A 352 25.11 4.95 11.59
CA ALA A 352 24.78 3.55 11.87
C ALA A 352 23.43 3.41 12.60
N LEU A 353 23.15 4.27 13.59
CA LEU A 353 21.83 4.32 14.24
C LEU A 353 20.73 4.67 13.23
N PHE A 354 20.96 5.64 12.33
CA PHE A 354 19.95 6.04 11.36
C PHE A 354 19.70 4.95 10.30
N ASP A 355 20.74 4.26 9.83
CA ASP A 355 20.60 3.09 8.97
C ASP A 355 19.78 1.97 9.65
N LEU A 356 20.03 1.73 10.94
CA LEU A 356 19.24 0.80 11.75
C LEU A 356 17.75 1.22 11.78
N VAL A 357 17.46 2.48 12.12
CA VAL A 357 16.07 2.97 12.21
C VAL A 357 15.35 2.94 10.86
N MET A 358 16.06 3.26 9.78
CA MET A 358 15.50 3.19 8.42
C MET A 358 15.28 1.76 7.94
N SER A 359 15.94 0.76 8.54
CA SER A 359 15.74 -0.66 8.23
C SER A 359 14.48 -1.27 8.86
N LEU A 360 13.81 -0.54 9.76
CA LEU A 360 12.61 -1.04 10.43
C LEU A 360 11.46 -1.21 9.42
N PRO A 361 10.84 -2.41 9.31
CA PRO A 361 9.84 -2.70 8.28
C PRO A 361 8.42 -2.25 8.70
N PRO A 362 7.83 -1.20 8.09
CA PRO A 362 6.47 -0.77 8.43
C PRO A 362 5.39 -1.72 7.89
N SER A 363 5.69 -2.52 6.87
CA SER A 363 4.74 -3.45 6.25
C SER A 363 5.38 -4.73 5.76
N THR A 364 4.55 -5.75 5.53
CA THR A 364 4.91 -7.03 4.91
C THR A 364 4.74 -6.99 3.38
N ALA A 365 4.68 -5.81 2.77
CA ALA A 365 4.41 -5.66 1.34
C ALA A 365 5.50 -6.28 0.46
N GLU A 366 6.77 -6.26 0.89
CA GLU A 366 7.85 -6.96 0.18
C GLU A 366 7.63 -8.48 0.18
N CYS A 367 7.16 -9.06 1.29
CA CYS A 367 6.81 -10.47 1.34
C CYS A 367 5.68 -10.79 0.34
N GLU A 368 4.67 -9.92 0.23
CA GLU A 368 3.58 -10.08 -0.75
C GLU A 368 4.07 -9.97 -2.20
N ARG A 369 5.02 -9.08 -2.49
CA ARG A 369 5.70 -9.01 -3.80
C ARG A 369 6.46 -10.31 -4.10
N GLY A 370 7.17 -10.83 -3.10
CA GLY A 370 7.83 -12.13 -3.17
C GLY A 370 6.86 -13.27 -3.47
N PHE A 371 5.72 -13.34 -2.75
CA PHE A 371 4.69 -14.36 -2.98
C PHE A 371 4.03 -14.25 -4.35
N ASN A 372 3.83 -13.03 -4.87
CA ASN A 372 3.29 -12.86 -6.22
C ASN A 372 4.28 -13.34 -7.29
N THR A 373 5.56 -13.02 -7.12
CA THR A 373 6.65 -13.53 -7.98
C THR A 373 6.76 -15.04 -7.88
N MET A 374 6.61 -15.61 -6.67
CA MET A 374 6.58 -17.05 -6.45
C MET A 374 5.45 -17.74 -7.22
N LYS A 375 4.27 -17.12 -7.35
CA LYS A 375 3.18 -17.68 -8.19
C LYS A 375 3.51 -17.68 -9.67
N GLN A 376 4.38 -16.78 -10.14
CA GLN A 376 4.85 -16.77 -11.52
C GLN A 376 5.91 -17.84 -11.75
N VAL A 377 6.78 -18.09 -10.77
CA VAL A 377 7.81 -19.15 -10.82
C VAL A 377 7.18 -20.54 -10.65
N LYS A 378 6.27 -20.69 -9.68
CA LYS A 378 5.55 -21.94 -9.38
C LYS A 378 4.18 -21.93 -10.05
N THR A 379 4.18 -22.23 -11.34
CA THR A 379 2.95 -22.46 -12.11
C THR A 379 2.41 -23.88 -11.90
N ASP A 380 1.19 -24.14 -12.36
CA ASP A 380 0.56 -25.46 -12.29
C ASP A 380 1.43 -26.58 -12.91
N TRP A 381 2.19 -26.25 -13.96
CA TRP A 381 3.11 -27.16 -14.65
C TRP A 381 4.52 -27.22 -14.04
N ARG A 382 4.83 -26.34 -13.08
CA ARG A 382 6.14 -26.20 -12.42
C ARG A 382 6.01 -26.10 -10.89
N SER A 383 5.13 -26.90 -10.30
CA SER A 383 4.77 -26.82 -8.89
C SER A 383 5.76 -27.49 -7.92
N ASN A 384 6.55 -28.45 -8.42
CA ASN A 384 7.49 -29.27 -7.63
C ASN A 384 8.96 -28.83 -7.79
N LEU A 385 9.23 -27.56 -7.51
CA LEU A 385 10.62 -27.06 -7.44
C LEU A 385 11.21 -27.31 -6.06
N ASN A 386 12.48 -27.74 -6.04
CA ASN A 386 13.30 -27.79 -4.82
C ASN A 386 13.44 -26.37 -4.24
N SER A 387 13.60 -26.28 -2.92
CA SER A 387 13.69 -25.01 -2.21
C SER A 387 14.84 -24.13 -2.72
N ASP A 388 16.00 -24.71 -2.99
CA ASP A 388 17.18 -23.97 -3.47
C ASP A 388 16.92 -23.38 -4.85
N THR A 389 16.42 -24.20 -5.79
CA THR A 389 16.05 -23.76 -7.14
C THR A 389 14.97 -22.68 -7.11
N LEU A 390 13.99 -22.80 -6.22
CA LEU A 390 12.97 -21.77 -6.05
C LEU A 390 13.58 -20.46 -5.55
N SER A 391 14.48 -20.55 -4.57
CA SER A 391 15.14 -19.39 -3.96
C SER A 391 16.01 -18.66 -4.98
N ASP A 392 16.80 -19.40 -5.76
CA ASP A 392 17.63 -18.83 -6.83
C ASP A 392 16.78 -18.09 -7.88
N LEU A 393 15.68 -18.70 -8.32
CA LEU A 393 14.78 -18.09 -9.30
C LEU A 393 14.08 -16.85 -8.76
N LEU A 394 13.65 -16.89 -7.50
CA LEU A 394 13.06 -15.73 -6.83
C LEU A 394 14.10 -14.61 -6.66
N MET A 395 15.33 -14.93 -6.28
CA MET A 395 16.42 -13.96 -6.14
C MET A 395 16.69 -13.27 -7.47
N VAL A 396 16.78 -14.03 -8.56
CA VAL A 396 16.94 -13.46 -9.90
C VAL A 396 15.77 -12.55 -10.25
N GLN A 397 14.51 -12.99 -10.05
CA GLN A 397 13.36 -12.17 -10.45
C GLN A 397 13.12 -10.94 -9.57
N LEU A 398 13.42 -11.00 -8.27
CA LEU A 398 13.17 -9.91 -7.33
C LEU A 398 14.31 -8.88 -7.31
N CYS A 399 15.55 -9.32 -7.51
CA CYS A 399 16.74 -8.46 -7.37
C CYS A 399 17.35 -8.03 -8.71
N SER A 400 16.97 -8.63 -9.84
CA SER A 400 17.44 -8.17 -11.14
C SER A 400 16.78 -6.84 -11.50
N PRO A 401 17.53 -5.91 -12.13
CA PRO A 401 16.92 -4.72 -12.71
C PRO A 401 15.95 -5.13 -13.82
N GLU A 402 15.06 -4.21 -14.20
CA GLU A 402 14.21 -4.38 -15.38
C GLU A 402 15.07 -4.75 -16.60
N ILE A 403 14.57 -5.62 -17.48
CA ILE A 403 15.31 -6.10 -18.66
C ILE A 403 15.85 -4.94 -19.50
N SER A 404 15.11 -3.83 -19.60
CA SER A 404 15.52 -2.61 -20.31
C SER A 404 16.72 -1.89 -19.69
N LYS A 405 17.01 -2.15 -18.42
CA LYS A 405 18.12 -1.57 -17.63
C LYS A 405 19.16 -2.62 -17.22
N PHE A 406 18.96 -3.88 -17.61
CA PHE A 406 19.87 -4.96 -17.28
C PHE A 406 21.10 -4.89 -18.18
N ASP A 407 22.27 -4.74 -17.56
CA ASP A 407 23.56 -4.85 -18.25
C ASP A 407 24.10 -6.28 -18.10
N PRO A 408 24.10 -7.10 -19.19
CA PRO A 408 24.58 -8.47 -19.14
C PRO A 408 26.11 -8.55 -19.09
N THR A 409 26.85 -7.45 -19.28
CA THR A 409 28.30 -7.46 -19.49
C THR A 409 29.04 -8.20 -18.38
N LYS A 410 28.74 -7.91 -17.11
CA LYS A 410 29.39 -8.60 -15.97
C LYS A 410 29.12 -10.11 -15.97
N ALA A 411 27.89 -10.51 -16.26
CA ALA A 411 27.51 -11.92 -16.31
C ALA A 411 28.17 -12.64 -17.48
N VAL A 412 28.24 -11.99 -18.65
CA VAL A 412 28.95 -12.50 -19.84
C VAL A 412 30.45 -12.66 -19.55
N THR A 413 31.08 -11.66 -18.92
CA THR A 413 32.50 -11.72 -18.55
C THR A 413 32.77 -12.85 -17.55
N LEU A 414 31.94 -13.02 -16.52
CA LEU A 414 32.05 -14.15 -15.58
C LEU A 414 31.89 -15.49 -16.30
N TRP A 415 30.85 -15.64 -17.12
CA TRP A 415 30.63 -16.86 -17.90
C TRP A 415 31.78 -17.18 -18.87
N HIS A 416 32.37 -16.15 -19.47
CA HIS A 416 33.51 -16.28 -20.37
C HIS A 416 34.79 -16.69 -19.62
N ASN A 417 35.03 -16.11 -18.44
CA ASN A 417 36.22 -16.37 -17.64
C ASN A 417 36.18 -17.73 -16.90
N ASP A 418 35.01 -18.18 -16.46
CA ASP A 418 34.82 -19.47 -15.77
C ASP A 418 34.75 -20.67 -16.74
N CYS A 419 34.75 -20.43 -18.05
CA CYS A 419 34.72 -21.50 -19.05
C CYS A 419 36.09 -22.19 -19.17
N ILE A 420 36.14 -23.47 -18.77
CA ILE A 420 37.32 -24.36 -18.88
C ILE A 420 37.80 -24.56 -20.35
N ARG A 421 36.98 -24.23 -21.35
CA ARG A 421 37.38 -24.21 -22.76
C ARG A 421 37.37 -22.78 -23.28
N SER A 422 38.51 -22.34 -23.84
CA SER A 422 38.60 -21.13 -24.67
C SER A 422 37.48 -21.14 -25.71
N ARG A 423 36.61 -20.12 -25.68
CA ARG A 423 35.61 -19.87 -26.70
C ARG A 423 35.90 -18.50 -27.29
N ARG A 424 35.92 -18.44 -28.63
CA ARG A 424 36.09 -17.27 -29.52
C ARG A 424 36.64 -16.00 -28.84
N PRO A 425 37.98 -15.80 -28.88
CA PRO A 425 38.65 -14.63 -28.29
C PRO A 425 38.04 -13.29 -28.74
N ASP A 426 37.57 -13.22 -29.98
CA ASP A 426 37.21 -11.95 -30.64
C ASP A 426 35.73 -11.55 -30.44
N PHE A 427 34.96 -12.20 -29.54
CA PHE A 427 33.54 -11.88 -29.35
C PHE A 427 33.31 -10.47 -28.79
N MET A 428 34.25 -9.98 -27.96
CA MET A 428 34.20 -8.64 -27.38
C MET A 428 34.91 -7.58 -28.23
N ASP A 429 35.67 -8.00 -29.25
CA ASP A 429 36.49 -7.14 -30.11
C ASP A 429 35.73 -6.57 -31.31
N CYS A 430 34.40 -6.68 -31.33
CA CYS A 430 33.55 -5.96 -32.29
C CYS A 430 33.50 -4.45 -31.96
N GLU A 431 34.64 -3.78 -31.96
CA GLU A 431 34.70 -2.35 -32.19
C GLU A 431 34.27 -2.08 -33.63
N LYS A 432 33.10 -1.45 -33.75
CA LYS A 432 32.52 -0.78 -34.93
C LYS A 432 33.40 -0.84 -36.18
N ALA A 433 33.13 -1.79 -37.08
CA ALA A 433 33.60 -1.68 -38.45
C ALA A 433 33.06 -0.36 -39.05
N PRO A 434 33.91 0.49 -39.66
CA PRO A 434 33.44 1.71 -40.30
C PRO A 434 32.48 1.35 -41.43
N ARG A 435 31.35 2.06 -41.50
CA ARG A 435 30.47 2.02 -42.67
C ARG A 435 31.30 2.40 -43.88
N VAL A 436 31.55 1.45 -44.77
CA VAL A 436 32.08 1.73 -46.10
C VAL A 436 31.00 2.52 -46.84
N GLU A 437 31.27 3.81 -47.07
CA GLU A 437 30.54 4.60 -48.06
C GLU A 437 30.81 3.96 -49.42
N HIS A 438 29.76 3.46 -50.06
CA HIS A 438 29.84 3.08 -51.46
C HIS A 438 29.86 4.36 -52.30
N GLU A 439 31.02 4.70 -52.84
CA GLU A 439 31.13 5.58 -54.01
C GLU A 439 30.45 4.90 -55.19
N GLU A 440 29.32 5.46 -55.63
CA GLU A 440 28.75 5.21 -56.95
C GLU A 440 29.71 5.78 -58.00
N SER A 441 30.30 4.89 -58.80
CA SER A 441 30.86 5.23 -60.10
C SER A 441 30.23 4.34 -61.16
N ASP A 442 29.65 5.06 -62.14
CA ASP A 442 29.06 4.70 -63.44
C ASP A 442 27.67 4.03 -63.50
#